data_AF-A0A8H7Y3H6-F1
#
_entry.id   AF-A0A8H7Y3H6-F1
#
_cell.length_a   1.000
_cell.length_b   1.000
_cell.length_c   1.000
_cell.angle_alpha   90.00
_cell.angle_beta   90.00
_cell.angle_gamma   90.00
#
_symmetry.space_group_name_H-M   'P 1'
#
loop_
_entity.id
_entity.type
_entity.pdbx_description
1 polymer ?
#
loop_
_entity_poly.entity_id
_entity_poly.type
_entity_poly.pdbx_seq_one_letter_code
_entity_poly.pdbx_strand_id
1 'polypeptide(L)'
;MASNGTQRAFNDDPSVLYISLHRYEQGTFYPCGPFGSLTSCGEGPGTGFSVNVPWPCAGMGDAEYIYAFQKVILPIATEFAPELVISKLQSAFLYGPAIDVRRISLSVSAGFDAAAGDELGECLVSPAGYAHMTHMLAGLAGGRMVVALEGGYNLDSISQSALAVTKVLLGEPPDELPPLKANEEGTETVWLVAREQSKYWKSVDPKACEPQADVEPISFSVPEILKAHRQHYLYTKHDMMQVPMMTPELEEKFSSQIMCTSDIFESKTLVIFVHEFGNLRLELESSTTCDVHLERSYLIDFSKELVGWVKSEGYSLLDANLYPKPSTTPTPNLRHKTMEEVGRDVLVYLWDNYVQLSGAERVILIGHGPGCKPLVDLLNRRTTSVTKSAKAIIQVVGSQRMPSYPSDVDDARPWYQKSSLVIVPQSHPVMGPHIKPKDIRRHGVMVPIDETRQIKLITRALPAIKQFVQETLSSFPLANRTNRP
;
A
#
# COMPACT_ATOMS: atom_id res chain seq x y z
N MET A 1 -31.22 -17.45 1.45
CA MET A 1 -32.09 -16.52 2.23
C MET A 1 -31.59 -16.40 3.68
N ALA A 2 -31.95 -15.36 4.45
CA ALA A 2 -31.58 -15.24 5.87
C ALA A 2 -32.35 -16.21 6.79
N SER A 3 -31.65 -16.89 7.71
CA SER A 3 -32.23 -17.84 8.67
C SER A 3 -32.59 -17.19 10.00
N ASN A 4 -33.64 -16.33 9.99
CA ASN A 4 -34.09 -15.60 11.19
C ASN A 4 -34.41 -16.52 12.39
N GLY A 5 -34.88 -17.74 12.15
CA GLY A 5 -35.21 -18.71 13.20
C GLY A 5 -33.99 -19.18 13.99
N THR A 6 -32.89 -19.50 13.30
CA THR A 6 -31.65 -19.96 13.96
C THR A 6 -31.03 -18.81 14.75
N GLN A 7 -30.94 -17.62 14.17
CA GLN A 7 -30.40 -16.46 14.87
C GLN A 7 -31.21 -16.12 16.12
N ARG A 8 -32.55 -16.18 16.08
CA ARG A 8 -33.39 -15.94 17.27
C ARG A 8 -33.19 -16.96 18.37
N ALA A 9 -32.93 -18.22 18.03
CA ALA A 9 -32.77 -19.28 19.01
C ALA A 9 -31.50 -19.13 19.87
N PHE A 10 -30.49 -18.41 19.35
CA PHE A 10 -29.18 -18.26 19.99
C PHE A 10 -28.77 -16.79 20.13
N ASN A 11 -29.72 -15.85 20.00
CA ASN A 11 -29.41 -14.42 19.93
C ASN A 11 -28.76 -13.89 21.21
N ASP A 12 -29.07 -14.51 22.34
CA ASP A 12 -28.56 -14.20 23.69
C ASP A 12 -27.54 -15.22 24.22
N ASP A 13 -27.16 -16.23 23.43
CA ASP A 13 -26.29 -17.33 23.85
C ASP A 13 -24.87 -17.20 23.26
N PRO A 14 -23.84 -16.89 24.08
CA PRO A 14 -22.46 -16.79 23.63
C PRO A 14 -21.78 -18.13 23.35
N SER A 15 -22.41 -19.26 23.72
CA SER A 15 -21.85 -20.58 23.44
C SER A 15 -22.04 -21.03 21.99
N VAL A 16 -22.87 -20.32 21.22
CA VAL A 16 -23.16 -20.62 19.82
C VAL A 16 -22.86 -19.40 18.95
N LEU A 17 -21.90 -19.55 18.04
CA LEU A 17 -21.61 -18.55 17.02
C LEU A 17 -22.45 -18.82 15.78
N TYR A 18 -23.34 -17.90 15.46
CA TYR A 18 -24.16 -17.94 14.25
C TYR A 18 -23.54 -17.06 13.16
N ILE A 19 -23.28 -17.63 11.98
CA ILE A 19 -22.80 -16.90 10.80
C ILE A 19 -23.73 -17.18 9.62
N SER A 20 -24.17 -16.13 8.94
CA SER A 20 -25.01 -16.25 7.75
C SER A 20 -24.59 -15.28 6.66
N LEU A 21 -24.38 -15.83 5.46
CA LEU A 21 -24.29 -15.06 4.22
C LEU A 21 -25.63 -15.21 3.49
N HIS A 22 -26.24 -14.09 3.11
CA HIS A 22 -27.56 -14.12 2.51
C HIS A 22 -27.83 -12.86 1.70
N ARG A 23 -28.63 -13.00 0.65
CA ARG A 23 -29.21 -11.84 -0.04
C ARG A 23 -30.16 -11.10 0.89
N TYR A 24 -29.97 -9.79 0.99
CA TYR A 24 -30.70 -8.93 1.91
C TYR A 24 -31.40 -7.76 1.22
N GLU A 25 -30.73 -7.10 0.27
CA GLU A 25 -31.29 -5.95 -0.49
C GLU A 25 -31.94 -4.90 0.44
N GLN A 26 -31.21 -4.49 1.47
CA GLN A 26 -31.67 -3.56 2.52
C GLN A 26 -32.95 -4.03 3.27
N GLY A 27 -33.16 -5.34 3.34
CA GLY A 27 -34.29 -5.96 4.03
C GLY A 27 -35.55 -6.07 3.19
N THR A 28 -35.44 -5.86 1.87
CA THR A 28 -36.54 -6.10 0.91
C THR A 28 -36.62 -7.56 0.49
N PHE A 29 -35.49 -8.29 0.48
CA PHE A 29 -35.44 -9.70 0.13
C PHE A 29 -35.91 -10.60 1.29
N TYR A 30 -36.57 -11.72 0.96
CA TYR A 30 -37.17 -12.64 1.95
C TYR A 30 -36.14 -13.14 2.98
N PRO A 31 -36.46 -13.19 4.29
CA PRO A 31 -37.76 -13.00 4.97
C PRO A 31 -38.14 -11.55 5.30
N CYS A 32 -37.42 -10.58 4.74
CA CYS A 32 -37.58 -9.14 4.96
C CYS A 32 -37.31 -8.68 6.40
N GLY A 33 -37.05 -7.38 6.55
CA GLY A 33 -36.90 -6.71 7.84
C GLY A 33 -35.47 -6.68 8.39
N PRO A 34 -35.26 -6.02 9.55
CA PRO A 34 -33.93 -5.59 10.01
C PRO A 34 -33.06 -6.71 10.59
N PHE A 35 -33.62 -7.91 10.82
CA PHE A 35 -32.97 -8.93 11.63
C PHE A 35 -31.74 -9.57 10.95
N GLY A 36 -31.72 -9.63 9.62
CA GLY A 36 -30.56 -10.05 8.82
C GLY A 36 -29.54 -8.92 8.55
N SER A 37 -29.75 -7.73 9.10
CA SER A 37 -28.81 -6.62 8.96
C SER A 37 -27.43 -6.96 9.55
N LEU A 38 -26.39 -6.35 9.00
CA LEU A 38 -25.03 -6.36 9.57
C LEU A 38 -24.96 -5.75 10.98
N THR A 39 -25.95 -4.94 11.37
CA THR A 39 -26.05 -4.35 12.73
C THR A 39 -26.65 -5.31 13.77
N SER A 40 -27.27 -6.40 13.30
CA SER A 40 -27.90 -7.41 14.15
C SER A 40 -26.83 -8.40 14.62
N CYS A 41 -26.15 -8.06 15.73
CA CYS A 41 -24.98 -8.81 16.23
C CYS A 41 -25.25 -9.65 17.49
N GLY A 42 -26.51 -9.94 17.83
CA GLY A 42 -26.87 -10.61 19.08
C GLY A 42 -27.18 -9.62 20.21
N GLU A 43 -27.74 -10.12 21.30
CA GLU A 43 -28.18 -9.33 22.46
C GLU A 43 -27.68 -9.89 23.79
N GLY A 44 -27.59 -9.02 24.80
CA GLY A 44 -27.18 -9.45 26.14
C GLY A 44 -25.83 -10.18 26.14
N PRO A 45 -25.73 -11.38 26.74
CA PRO A 45 -24.50 -12.17 26.73
C PRO A 45 -24.05 -12.65 25.33
N GLY A 46 -24.98 -12.79 24.38
CA GLY A 46 -24.71 -13.24 23.00
C GLY A 46 -24.25 -12.15 22.04
N THR A 47 -24.09 -10.90 22.50
CA THR A 47 -23.60 -9.81 21.64
C THR A 47 -22.20 -10.09 21.10
N GLY A 48 -22.05 -10.03 19.78
CA GLY A 48 -20.85 -10.39 19.02
C GLY A 48 -20.89 -11.80 18.42
N PHE A 49 -21.80 -12.68 18.87
CA PHE A 49 -21.89 -14.08 18.43
C PHE A 49 -22.92 -14.31 17.32
N SER A 50 -23.50 -13.24 16.76
CA SER A 50 -24.25 -13.28 15.50
C SER A 50 -23.55 -12.43 14.44
N VAL A 51 -23.16 -13.06 13.33
CA VAL A 51 -22.45 -12.43 12.22
C VAL A 51 -23.25 -12.58 10.95
N ASN A 52 -23.85 -11.47 10.50
CA ASN A 52 -24.59 -11.41 9.25
C ASN A 52 -23.74 -10.76 8.15
N VAL A 53 -23.68 -11.42 6.99
CA VAL A 53 -23.11 -10.90 5.73
C VAL A 53 -24.25 -10.68 4.73
N PRO A 54 -24.89 -9.50 4.76
CA PRO A 54 -26.07 -9.22 3.95
C PRO A 54 -25.69 -8.71 2.55
N TRP A 55 -25.82 -9.55 1.52
CA TRP A 55 -25.55 -9.14 0.16
C TRP A 55 -26.55 -8.06 -0.32
N PRO A 56 -26.08 -6.96 -0.92
CA PRO A 56 -26.90 -5.82 -1.29
C PRO A 56 -27.72 -6.06 -2.56
N CYS A 57 -27.32 -7.02 -3.39
CA CYS A 57 -27.95 -7.34 -4.67
C CYS A 57 -27.73 -8.81 -5.06
N ALA A 58 -28.39 -9.24 -6.14
CA ALA A 58 -28.18 -10.52 -6.80
C ALA A 58 -26.80 -10.60 -7.50
N GLY A 59 -26.45 -11.80 -8.00
CA GLY A 59 -25.28 -12.01 -8.85
C GLY A 59 -23.97 -12.29 -8.11
N MET A 60 -24.00 -12.41 -6.78
CA MET A 60 -22.83 -12.78 -5.97
C MET A 60 -22.39 -14.22 -6.30
N GLY A 61 -21.12 -14.42 -6.62
CA GLY A 61 -20.56 -15.70 -7.03
C GLY A 61 -19.42 -16.19 -6.12
N ASP A 62 -18.61 -17.09 -6.66
CA ASP A 62 -17.52 -17.75 -5.91
C ASP A 62 -16.53 -16.73 -5.30
N ALA A 63 -16.24 -15.65 -6.03
CA ALA A 63 -15.27 -14.64 -5.62
C ALA A 63 -15.70 -13.93 -4.33
N GLU A 64 -16.95 -13.47 -4.26
CA GLU A 64 -17.46 -12.74 -3.11
C GLU A 64 -17.62 -13.63 -1.89
N TYR A 65 -18.10 -14.87 -2.09
CA TYR A 65 -18.22 -15.84 -1.00
C TYR A 65 -16.85 -16.21 -0.44
N ILE A 66 -15.87 -16.55 -1.29
CA ILE A 66 -14.52 -16.88 -0.82
C ILE A 66 -13.86 -15.67 -0.15
N TYR A 67 -14.06 -14.46 -0.68
CA TYR A 67 -13.54 -13.24 -0.07
C TYR A 67 -14.12 -13.03 1.35
N ALA A 68 -15.45 -13.16 1.52
CA ALA A 68 -16.09 -13.09 2.83
C ALA A 68 -15.57 -14.18 3.78
N PHE A 69 -15.34 -15.39 3.27
CA PHE A 69 -14.77 -16.49 4.06
C PHE A 69 -13.37 -16.16 4.57
N GLN A 70 -12.47 -15.72 3.70
CA GLN A 70 -11.08 -15.43 4.06
C GLN A 70 -10.93 -14.21 4.97
N LYS A 71 -11.77 -13.18 4.77
CA LYS A 71 -11.62 -11.89 5.45
C LYS A 71 -12.39 -11.77 6.75
N VAL A 72 -13.53 -12.46 6.88
CA VAL A 72 -14.43 -12.32 8.04
C VAL A 72 -14.66 -13.67 8.71
N ILE A 73 -15.14 -14.67 7.98
CA ILE A 73 -15.66 -15.90 8.59
C ILE A 73 -14.55 -16.75 9.20
N LEU A 74 -13.48 -17.03 8.47
CA LEU A 74 -12.38 -17.87 8.96
C LEU A 74 -11.60 -17.20 10.11
N PRO A 75 -11.28 -15.90 10.06
CA PRO A 75 -10.69 -15.20 11.21
C PRO A 75 -11.53 -15.33 12.47
N ILE A 76 -12.83 -15.03 12.37
CA ILE A 76 -13.78 -15.13 13.49
C ILE A 76 -13.90 -16.58 13.97
N ALA A 77 -14.09 -17.54 13.07
CA ALA A 77 -14.24 -18.95 13.42
C ALA A 77 -12.98 -19.52 14.07
N THR A 78 -11.80 -19.07 13.66
CA THR A 78 -10.53 -19.48 14.27
C THR A 78 -10.37 -18.88 15.67
N GLU A 79 -10.77 -17.62 15.87
CA GLU A 79 -10.77 -16.96 17.18
C GLU A 79 -11.80 -17.59 18.13
N PHE A 80 -12.99 -17.95 17.63
CA PHE A 80 -14.02 -18.64 18.39
C PHE A 80 -13.62 -20.07 18.79
N ALA A 81 -12.78 -20.72 17.98
CA ALA A 81 -12.27 -22.09 18.20
C ALA A 81 -13.37 -23.12 18.51
N PRO A 82 -14.29 -23.39 17.55
CA PRO A 82 -15.43 -24.27 17.77
C PRO A 82 -15.01 -25.71 18.09
N GLU A 83 -15.78 -26.35 18.96
CA GLU A 83 -15.68 -27.79 19.21
C GLU A 83 -16.50 -28.61 18.20
N LEU A 84 -17.48 -27.99 17.55
CA LEU A 84 -18.31 -28.60 16.50
C LEU A 84 -18.69 -27.53 15.46
N VAL A 85 -18.61 -27.90 14.18
CA VAL A 85 -19.12 -27.07 13.08
C VAL A 85 -20.38 -27.71 12.51
N ILE A 86 -21.45 -26.92 12.44
CA ILE A 86 -22.71 -27.28 11.79
C ILE A 86 -22.88 -26.37 10.57
N SER A 87 -22.70 -26.92 9.37
CA SER A 87 -23.03 -26.23 8.12
C SER A 87 -24.46 -26.58 7.75
N LYS A 88 -25.36 -25.61 7.92
CA LYS A 88 -26.77 -25.68 7.56
C LYS A 88 -26.96 -25.22 6.12
N LEU A 89 -27.66 -26.02 5.32
CA LEU A 89 -28.05 -25.65 3.96
C LEU A 89 -29.54 -25.21 3.89
N GLN A 90 -30.27 -24.91 4.99
CA GLN A 90 -31.51 -24.09 5.24
C GLN A 90 -31.97 -24.13 6.75
N SER A 91 -33.15 -24.67 7.14
CA SER A 91 -33.85 -24.38 8.39
C SER A 91 -34.74 -25.56 8.84
N ALA A 92 -34.18 -26.47 9.62
CA ALA A 92 -34.95 -27.43 10.40
C ALA A 92 -35.40 -26.86 11.75
N PHE A 93 -36.71 -26.92 12.01
CA PHE A 93 -37.29 -26.89 13.34
C PHE A 93 -36.66 -28.01 14.18
N LEU A 94 -35.73 -27.69 15.08
CA LEU A 94 -35.29 -28.63 16.11
C LEU A 94 -36.34 -28.64 17.24
N TYR A 95 -37.42 -29.39 17.03
CA TYR A 95 -38.26 -29.90 18.12
C TYR A 95 -38.01 -31.40 18.27
N GLY A 96 -37.04 -31.75 19.11
CA GLY A 96 -36.66 -33.13 19.47
C GLY A 96 -35.68 -33.11 20.64
N PRO A 97 -35.61 -34.17 21.47
CA PRO A 97 -34.99 -34.11 22.79
C PRO A 97 -33.50 -33.75 22.67
N ALA A 98 -33.15 -32.61 23.28
CA ALA A 98 -31.83 -32.05 23.53
C ALA A 98 -30.64 -32.90 23.04
N ILE A 99 -30.16 -32.60 21.83
CA ILE A 99 -28.71 -32.63 21.63
C ILE A 99 -28.20 -31.50 22.54
N ASP A 100 -27.44 -31.84 23.57
CA ASP A 100 -26.86 -30.86 24.50
C ASP A 100 -25.74 -30.10 23.77
N VAL A 101 -26.11 -29.12 22.94
CA VAL A 101 -25.20 -28.32 22.10
C VAL A 101 -24.46 -27.24 22.93
N ARG A 102 -24.42 -27.37 24.26
CA ARG A 102 -23.76 -26.43 25.20
C ARG A 102 -22.23 -26.40 25.09
N ARG A 103 -21.68 -26.97 24.03
CA ARG A 103 -20.26 -26.94 23.68
C ARG A 103 -20.08 -26.13 22.40
N ILE A 104 -19.33 -25.04 22.54
CA ILE A 104 -18.83 -24.08 21.53
C ILE A 104 -19.10 -24.55 20.10
N SER A 105 -20.23 -24.12 19.51
CA SER A 105 -20.70 -24.59 18.20
C SER A 105 -20.79 -23.45 17.20
N LEU A 106 -20.28 -23.67 15.98
CA LEU A 106 -20.38 -22.74 14.87
C LEU A 106 -21.50 -23.20 13.92
N SER A 107 -22.50 -22.34 13.67
CA SER A 107 -23.55 -22.60 12.68
C SER A 107 -23.33 -21.70 11.45
N VAL A 108 -22.99 -22.28 10.30
CA VAL A 108 -22.92 -21.56 9.01
C VAL A 108 -24.15 -21.91 8.20
N SER A 109 -25.03 -20.93 7.93
CA SER A 109 -26.24 -21.14 7.12
C SER A 109 -26.00 -20.67 5.69
N ALA A 110 -25.82 -21.60 4.74
CA ALA A 110 -25.70 -21.33 3.31
C ALA A 110 -26.43 -22.45 2.55
N GLY A 111 -27.66 -22.22 2.09
CA GLY A 111 -28.37 -23.20 1.27
C GLY A 111 -27.84 -23.28 -0.15
N PHE A 112 -28.25 -24.32 -0.87
CA PHE A 112 -28.01 -24.41 -2.31
C PHE A 112 -28.92 -23.46 -3.12
N ASP A 113 -29.69 -22.61 -2.44
CA ASP A 113 -30.43 -21.49 -3.04
C ASP A 113 -29.50 -20.37 -3.52
N ALA A 114 -28.24 -20.32 -3.06
CA ALA A 114 -27.23 -19.42 -3.61
C ALA A 114 -26.49 -19.98 -4.85
N ALA A 115 -26.83 -21.21 -5.28
CA ALA A 115 -26.15 -21.86 -6.39
C ALA A 115 -26.50 -21.22 -7.74
N ALA A 116 -25.55 -21.24 -8.67
CA ALA A 116 -25.80 -20.83 -10.04
C ALA A 116 -26.97 -21.62 -10.65
N GLY A 117 -27.94 -20.91 -11.22
CA GLY A 117 -29.15 -21.49 -11.79
C GLY A 117 -30.36 -21.56 -10.85
N ASP A 118 -30.23 -21.13 -9.59
CA ASP A 118 -31.37 -20.97 -8.69
C ASP A 118 -32.12 -19.66 -8.96
N GLU A 119 -33.40 -19.76 -9.32
CA GLU A 119 -34.24 -18.61 -9.68
C GLU A 119 -34.68 -17.76 -8.48
N LEU A 120 -34.56 -18.28 -7.25
CA LEU A 120 -34.96 -17.54 -6.04
C LEU A 120 -33.79 -16.77 -5.44
N GLY A 121 -32.63 -17.42 -5.25
CA GLY A 121 -31.47 -16.74 -4.67
C GLY A 121 -30.76 -15.80 -5.64
N GLU A 122 -30.83 -16.09 -6.95
CA GLU A 122 -30.18 -15.32 -8.03
C GLU A 122 -28.68 -15.05 -7.78
N CYS A 123 -28.03 -15.93 -7.02
CA CYS A 123 -26.58 -15.92 -6.84
C CYS A 123 -25.93 -16.88 -7.86
N LEU A 124 -24.61 -16.82 -7.97
CA LEU A 124 -23.83 -17.50 -9.00
C LEU A 124 -22.75 -18.41 -8.40
N VAL A 125 -23.00 -18.98 -7.20
CA VAL A 125 -22.03 -19.88 -6.55
C VAL A 125 -21.98 -21.20 -7.30
N SER A 126 -20.79 -21.62 -7.72
CA SER A 126 -20.57 -22.87 -8.44
C SER A 126 -20.46 -24.06 -7.46
N PRO A 127 -20.63 -25.30 -7.94
CA PRO A 127 -20.35 -26.49 -7.14
C PRO A 127 -18.92 -26.51 -6.56
N ALA A 128 -17.94 -26.00 -7.32
CA ALA A 128 -16.56 -25.85 -6.85
C ALA A 128 -16.47 -24.81 -5.72
N GLY A 129 -17.19 -23.69 -5.80
CA GLY A 129 -17.31 -22.72 -4.71
C GLY A 129 -17.78 -23.36 -3.40
N TYR A 130 -18.83 -24.18 -3.44
CA TYR A 130 -19.29 -24.94 -2.26
C TYR A 130 -18.25 -25.93 -1.73
N ALA A 131 -17.53 -26.61 -2.62
CA ALA A 131 -16.46 -27.52 -2.23
C ALA A 131 -15.33 -26.77 -1.48
N HIS A 132 -14.88 -25.63 -1.99
CA HIS A 132 -13.88 -24.79 -1.33
C HIS A 132 -14.34 -24.28 0.04
N MET A 133 -15.58 -23.77 0.13
CA MET A 133 -16.14 -23.32 1.42
C MET A 133 -16.21 -24.44 2.45
N THR A 134 -16.64 -25.63 2.02
CA THR A 134 -16.69 -26.83 2.89
C THR A 134 -15.29 -27.23 3.34
N HIS A 135 -14.32 -27.23 2.42
CA HIS A 135 -12.93 -27.58 2.72
C HIS A 135 -12.31 -26.63 3.75
N MET A 136 -12.54 -25.33 3.59
CA MET A 136 -12.08 -24.30 4.54
C MET A 136 -12.65 -24.51 5.95
N LEU A 137 -13.93 -24.86 6.06
CA LEU A 137 -14.57 -25.13 7.36
C LEU A 137 -14.16 -26.50 7.95
N ALA A 138 -13.82 -27.48 7.12
CA ALA A 138 -13.41 -28.82 7.57
C ALA A 138 -12.09 -28.79 8.36
N GLY A 139 -11.27 -27.74 8.18
CA GLY A 139 -10.08 -27.50 8.99
C GLY A 139 -10.36 -27.10 10.44
N LEU A 140 -11.60 -26.72 10.77
CA LEU A 140 -12.02 -26.30 12.11
C LEU A 140 -12.49 -27.50 12.95
N ALA A 141 -12.63 -27.31 14.27
CA ALA A 141 -13.15 -28.31 15.21
C ALA A 141 -12.47 -29.70 15.12
N GLY A 142 -11.22 -29.77 14.64
CA GLY A 142 -10.52 -31.03 14.39
C GLY A 142 -11.26 -31.95 13.40
N GLY A 143 -11.95 -31.38 12.40
CA GLY A 143 -12.70 -32.12 11.39
C GLY A 143 -14.11 -32.54 11.80
N ARG A 144 -14.57 -32.17 13.00
CA ARG A 144 -15.94 -32.46 13.46
C ARG A 144 -16.93 -31.51 12.78
N MET A 145 -17.37 -31.91 11.60
CA MET A 145 -18.34 -31.18 10.79
C MET A 145 -19.61 -32.00 10.57
N VAL A 146 -20.75 -31.35 10.74
CA VAL A 146 -22.07 -31.85 10.32
C VAL A 146 -22.58 -30.95 9.21
N VAL A 147 -22.93 -31.54 8.08
CA VAL A 147 -23.59 -30.83 6.97
C VAL A 147 -25.06 -31.27 6.93
N ALA A 148 -25.98 -30.31 7.04
CA ALA A 148 -27.42 -30.55 6.96
C ALA A 148 -27.96 -29.95 5.64
N LEU A 149 -28.45 -30.77 4.72
CA LEU A 149 -29.08 -30.34 3.47
C LEU A 149 -30.40 -29.65 3.75
N GLU A 150 -30.67 -28.47 3.20
CA GLU A 150 -32.02 -27.91 3.39
C GLU A 150 -32.68 -27.22 2.16
N GLY A 151 -32.15 -26.15 1.58
CA GLY A 151 -32.81 -25.28 0.60
C GLY A 151 -32.04 -25.23 -0.71
N GLY A 152 -32.77 -24.93 -1.78
CA GLY A 152 -32.32 -25.06 -3.16
C GLY A 152 -33.54 -25.44 -4.00
N TYR A 153 -33.75 -24.70 -5.08
CA TYR A 153 -34.97 -24.79 -5.88
C TYR A 153 -34.67 -25.25 -7.30
N ASN A 154 -33.39 -25.34 -7.66
CA ASN A 154 -32.91 -26.00 -8.87
C ASN A 154 -32.34 -27.40 -8.55
N LEU A 155 -33.01 -28.46 -9.02
CA LEU A 155 -32.62 -29.85 -8.76
C LEU A 155 -31.22 -30.21 -9.27
N ASP A 156 -30.83 -29.67 -10.43
CA ASP A 156 -29.52 -29.93 -11.03
C ASP A 156 -28.42 -29.25 -10.22
N SER A 157 -28.63 -27.99 -9.82
CA SER A 157 -27.69 -27.23 -8.99
C SER A 157 -27.53 -27.87 -7.60
N ILE A 158 -28.62 -28.35 -7.00
CA ILE A 158 -28.57 -29.10 -5.73
C ILE A 158 -27.77 -30.38 -5.89
N SER A 159 -28.07 -31.18 -6.91
CA SER A 159 -27.40 -32.46 -7.16
C SER A 159 -25.89 -32.30 -7.30
N GLN A 160 -25.47 -31.35 -8.13
CA GLN A 160 -24.05 -31.09 -8.38
C GLN A 160 -23.34 -30.50 -7.15
N SER A 161 -23.96 -29.54 -6.46
CA SER A 161 -23.37 -28.89 -5.30
C SER A 161 -23.30 -29.84 -4.10
N ALA A 162 -24.34 -30.65 -3.86
CA ALA A 162 -24.34 -31.68 -2.82
C ALA A 162 -23.29 -32.75 -3.07
N LEU A 163 -23.10 -33.17 -4.33
CA LEU A 163 -22.02 -34.08 -4.71
C LEU A 163 -20.65 -33.47 -4.39
N ALA A 164 -20.42 -32.20 -4.77
CA ALA A 164 -19.16 -31.50 -4.54
C ALA A 164 -18.82 -31.38 -3.03
N VAL A 165 -19.82 -31.03 -2.21
CA VAL A 165 -19.67 -31.01 -0.74
C VAL A 165 -19.36 -32.41 -0.19
N THR A 166 -20.08 -33.43 -0.65
CA THR A 166 -19.88 -34.81 -0.18
C THR A 166 -18.49 -35.33 -0.51
N LYS A 167 -17.96 -35.04 -1.70
CA LYS A 167 -16.58 -35.37 -2.08
C LYS A 167 -15.55 -34.80 -1.10
N VAL A 168 -15.71 -33.54 -0.72
CA VAL A 168 -14.83 -32.89 0.26
C VAL A 168 -14.94 -33.52 1.64
N LEU A 169 -16.14 -33.88 2.08
CA LEU A 169 -16.33 -34.61 3.35
C LEU A 169 -15.67 -35.99 3.34
N LEU A 170 -15.59 -36.65 2.18
CA LEU A 170 -14.86 -37.90 1.99
C LEU A 170 -13.33 -37.71 1.92
N GLY A 171 -12.85 -36.47 1.92
CA GLY A 171 -11.43 -36.13 1.86
C GLY A 171 -10.88 -35.95 0.45
N GLU A 172 -11.73 -35.89 -0.58
CA GLU A 172 -11.31 -35.54 -1.94
C GLU A 172 -10.97 -34.03 -2.01
N PRO A 173 -9.94 -33.64 -2.77
CA PRO A 173 -9.61 -32.23 -2.96
C PRO A 173 -10.72 -31.52 -3.77
N PRO A 174 -11.04 -30.26 -3.45
CA PRO A 174 -11.98 -29.48 -4.25
C PRO A 174 -11.40 -29.17 -5.64
N ASP A 175 -12.27 -29.06 -6.64
CA ASP A 175 -11.88 -28.68 -8.01
C ASP A 175 -11.27 -27.27 -8.04
N GLU A 176 -10.32 -27.03 -8.95
CA GLU A 176 -9.64 -25.72 -9.05
C GLU A 176 -10.60 -24.62 -9.51
N LEU A 177 -10.60 -23.49 -8.80
CA LEU A 177 -11.34 -22.29 -9.20
C LEU A 177 -10.49 -21.41 -10.11
N PRO A 178 -11.08 -20.78 -11.13
CA PRO A 178 -10.37 -19.81 -11.97
C PRO A 178 -9.93 -18.58 -11.14
N PRO A 179 -9.04 -17.71 -11.65
CA PRO A 179 -8.70 -16.48 -10.98
C PRO A 179 -9.95 -15.64 -10.62
N LEU A 180 -10.19 -15.46 -9.32
CA LEU A 180 -11.36 -14.78 -8.80
C LEU A 180 -11.04 -13.31 -8.52
N LYS A 181 -11.83 -12.38 -9.06
CA LYS A 181 -11.88 -10.97 -8.64
C LYS A 181 -13.27 -10.72 -8.07
N ALA A 182 -13.33 -10.38 -6.78
CA ALA A 182 -14.60 -10.00 -6.15
C ALA A 182 -15.07 -8.64 -6.69
N ASN A 183 -16.38 -8.50 -6.88
CA ASN A 183 -17.03 -7.28 -7.30
C ASN A 183 -16.99 -6.19 -6.20
N GLU A 184 -17.18 -4.93 -6.59
CA GLU A 184 -17.12 -3.79 -5.68
C GLU A 184 -18.17 -3.90 -4.56
N GLU A 185 -19.42 -4.15 -4.92
CA GLU A 185 -20.56 -4.33 -3.99
C GLU A 185 -20.28 -5.38 -2.90
N GLY A 186 -19.71 -6.52 -3.28
CA GLY A 186 -19.36 -7.61 -2.37
C GLY A 186 -18.19 -7.22 -1.47
N THR A 187 -17.16 -6.56 -2.01
CA THR A 187 -16.03 -6.08 -1.21
C THR A 187 -16.42 -4.97 -0.22
N GLU A 188 -17.30 -4.05 -0.63
CA GLU A 188 -17.84 -3.01 0.24
C GLU A 188 -18.69 -3.61 1.37
N THR A 189 -19.54 -4.58 1.04
CA THR A 189 -20.35 -5.30 2.04
C THR A 189 -19.46 -5.98 3.08
N VAL A 190 -18.43 -6.69 2.63
CA VAL A 190 -17.47 -7.37 3.52
C VAL A 190 -16.70 -6.36 4.38
N TRP A 191 -16.34 -5.20 3.83
CA TRP A 191 -15.71 -4.12 4.59
C TRP A 191 -16.62 -3.54 5.68
N LEU A 192 -17.89 -3.28 5.35
CA LEU A 192 -18.88 -2.79 6.32
C LEU A 192 -19.10 -3.80 7.45
N VAL A 193 -19.20 -5.09 7.11
CA VAL A 193 -19.29 -6.18 8.09
C VAL A 193 -18.03 -6.23 8.96
N ALA A 194 -16.84 -6.13 8.36
CA ALA A 194 -15.58 -6.13 9.11
C ALA A 194 -15.52 -4.96 10.10
N ARG A 195 -15.98 -3.76 9.70
CA ARG A 195 -16.06 -2.59 10.57
C ARG A 195 -16.96 -2.81 11.77
N GLU A 196 -18.14 -3.40 11.57
CA GLU A 196 -19.06 -3.70 12.68
C GLU A 196 -18.52 -4.81 13.58
N GLN A 197 -18.00 -5.89 13.01
CA GLN A 197 -17.52 -7.05 13.78
C GLN A 197 -16.20 -6.79 14.49
N SER A 198 -15.37 -5.84 14.03
CA SER A 198 -14.13 -5.44 14.71
C SER A 198 -14.35 -4.88 16.13
N LYS A 199 -15.61 -4.52 16.48
CA LYS A 199 -15.99 -4.13 17.83
C LYS A 199 -15.96 -5.31 18.82
N TYR A 200 -16.12 -6.54 18.31
CA TYR A 200 -16.26 -7.76 19.11
C TYR A 200 -15.10 -8.75 18.89
N TRP A 201 -14.55 -8.81 17.68
CA TRP A 201 -13.54 -9.78 17.26
C TRP A 201 -12.21 -9.11 16.95
N LYS A 202 -11.11 -9.59 17.54
CA LYS A 202 -9.77 -9.00 17.35
C LYS A 202 -9.10 -9.44 16.05
N SER A 203 -9.51 -10.58 15.54
CA SER A 203 -9.00 -11.18 14.30
C SER A 203 -9.44 -10.44 13.03
N VAL A 204 -10.42 -9.55 13.13
CA VAL A 204 -10.98 -8.80 12.00
C VAL A 204 -10.35 -7.40 11.95
N ASP A 205 -9.55 -7.15 10.90
CA ASP A 205 -8.98 -5.82 10.63
C ASP A 205 -9.76 -5.11 9.50
N PRO A 206 -10.53 -4.04 9.82
CA PRO A 206 -11.29 -3.29 8.82
C PRO A 206 -10.40 -2.67 7.73
N LYS A 207 -9.15 -2.29 8.07
CA LYS A 207 -8.24 -1.66 7.11
C LYS A 207 -7.77 -2.65 6.04
N ALA A 208 -7.65 -3.92 6.40
CA ALA A 208 -7.27 -4.98 5.47
C ALA A 208 -8.40 -5.39 4.51
N CYS A 209 -9.62 -4.88 4.74
CA CYS A 209 -10.82 -5.13 3.96
C CYS A 209 -11.30 -3.91 3.18
N GLU A 210 -10.64 -2.76 3.29
CA GLU A 210 -11.05 -1.52 2.62
C GLU A 210 -11.19 -1.75 1.10
N PRO A 211 -12.38 -1.45 0.51
CA PRO A 211 -12.61 -1.70 -0.90
C PRO A 211 -11.65 -0.83 -1.71
N GLN A 212 -10.92 -1.46 -2.62
CA GLN A 212 -10.15 -0.73 -3.61
C GLN A 212 -11.15 -0.23 -4.65
N ALA A 213 -11.57 1.03 -4.54
CA ALA A 213 -12.44 1.65 -5.54
C ALA A 213 -11.84 1.45 -6.93
N ASP A 214 -12.62 0.91 -7.87
CA ASP A 214 -12.26 0.92 -9.28
C ASP A 214 -12.28 2.41 -9.70
N VAL A 215 -11.10 3.03 -9.69
CA VAL A 215 -10.88 4.46 -9.96
C VAL A 215 -11.54 4.82 -11.29
N GLU A 216 -12.61 5.64 -11.24
CA GLU A 216 -13.28 6.10 -12.46
C GLU A 216 -12.24 6.72 -13.43
N PRO A 217 -12.36 6.52 -14.76
CA PRO A 217 -11.38 7.03 -15.73
C PRO A 217 -11.17 8.54 -15.72
N ILE A 218 -12.08 9.29 -15.10
CA ILE A 218 -12.09 10.75 -15.01
C ILE A 218 -11.42 11.24 -13.72
N SER A 219 -11.20 10.36 -12.74
CA SER A 219 -10.64 10.74 -11.45
C SER A 219 -9.10 10.79 -11.52
N PHE A 220 -8.54 11.88 -10.99
CA PHE A 220 -7.10 12.06 -10.84
C PHE A 220 -6.73 11.82 -9.38
N SER A 221 -5.65 11.07 -9.16
CA SER A 221 -5.14 10.88 -7.81
C SER A 221 -4.56 12.20 -7.27
N VAL A 222 -4.66 12.42 -5.95
CA VAL A 222 -4.04 13.59 -5.30
C VAL A 222 -2.54 13.74 -5.67
N PRO A 223 -1.72 12.67 -5.70
CA PRO A 223 -0.34 12.77 -6.18
C PRO A 223 -0.20 13.28 -7.61
N GLU A 224 -1.10 12.94 -8.54
CA GLU A 224 -1.04 13.43 -9.93
C GLU A 224 -1.36 14.93 -10.01
N ILE A 225 -2.34 15.40 -9.25
CA ILE A 225 -2.66 16.82 -9.15
C ILE A 225 -1.45 17.60 -8.60
N LEU A 226 -0.79 17.07 -7.57
CA LEU A 226 0.42 17.67 -7.00
C LEU A 226 1.60 17.68 -7.98
N LYS A 227 1.77 16.60 -8.77
CA LYS A 227 2.78 16.52 -9.84
C LYS A 227 2.56 17.60 -10.89
N ALA A 228 1.33 17.73 -11.39
CA ALA A 228 0.97 18.73 -12.40
C ALA A 228 1.17 20.17 -11.88
N HIS A 229 0.73 20.45 -10.64
CA HIS A 229 0.97 21.75 -10.01
C HIS A 229 2.46 22.07 -9.92
N ARG A 230 3.29 21.12 -9.44
CA ARG A 230 4.73 21.32 -9.29
C ARG A 230 5.40 21.58 -10.64
N GLN A 231 5.08 20.78 -11.66
CA GLN A 231 5.60 20.97 -13.01
C GLN A 231 5.28 22.39 -13.52
N HIS A 232 4.02 22.81 -13.39
CA HIS A 232 3.58 24.14 -13.82
C HIS A 232 4.29 25.25 -13.04
N TYR A 233 4.48 25.08 -11.72
CA TYR A 233 5.20 26.04 -10.88
C TYR A 233 6.68 26.18 -11.29
N LEU A 234 7.40 25.06 -11.49
CA LEU A 234 8.81 25.08 -11.86
C LEU A 234 9.02 25.67 -13.27
N TYR A 235 8.12 25.38 -14.21
CA TYR A 235 8.15 25.98 -15.54
C TYR A 235 7.91 27.50 -15.47
N THR A 236 6.80 27.94 -14.86
CA THR A 236 6.42 29.36 -14.86
C THR A 236 7.32 30.26 -14.01
N LYS A 237 7.87 29.76 -12.90
CA LYS A 237 8.72 30.56 -11.99
C LYS A 237 10.21 30.43 -12.26
N HIS A 238 10.66 29.29 -12.76
CA HIS A 238 12.09 28.97 -12.86
C HIS A 238 12.55 28.59 -14.28
N ASP A 239 11.66 28.65 -15.27
CA ASP A 239 11.91 28.29 -16.68
C ASP A 239 12.54 26.90 -16.81
N MET A 240 12.06 25.97 -15.98
CA MET A 240 12.54 24.58 -16.00
C MET A 240 11.71 23.75 -16.97
N MET A 241 12.39 22.92 -17.75
CA MET A 241 11.79 22.06 -18.76
C MET A 241 11.83 20.59 -18.34
N GLN A 242 10.91 19.80 -18.87
CA GLN A 242 10.89 18.35 -18.61
C GLN A 242 12.03 17.65 -19.33
N VAL A 243 12.67 16.70 -18.64
CA VAL A 243 13.65 15.80 -19.24
C VAL A 243 12.93 14.59 -19.85
N PRO A 244 13.02 14.34 -21.17
CA PRO A 244 12.40 13.17 -21.79
C PRO A 244 13.13 11.88 -21.40
N MET A 245 12.38 10.80 -21.16
CA MET A 245 12.93 9.46 -20.94
C MET A 245 12.85 8.64 -22.23
N MET A 246 13.90 7.88 -22.55
CA MET A 246 13.90 7.06 -23.79
C MET A 246 13.00 5.83 -23.70
N THR A 247 12.83 5.23 -22.52
CA THR A 247 12.05 4.00 -22.36
C THR A 247 10.59 4.34 -22.02
N PRO A 248 9.60 3.75 -22.72
CA PRO A 248 8.18 4.03 -22.47
C PRO A 248 7.77 3.73 -21.02
N GLU A 249 8.35 2.70 -20.40
CA GLU A 249 8.07 2.35 -19.00
C GLU A 249 8.50 3.43 -17.99
N LEU A 250 9.65 4.08 -18.23
CA LEU A 250 10.13 5.17 -17.36
C LEU A 250 9.38 6.47 -17.67
N GLU A 251 9.03 6.72 -18.93
CA GLU A 251 8.24 7.87 -19.32
C GLU A 251 6.83 7.80 -18.70
N GLU A 252 6.17 6.63 -18.72
CA GLU A 252 4.87 6.47 -18.07
C GLU A 252 4.97 6.74 -16.56
N LYS A 253 6.00 6.20 -15.89
CA LYS A 253 6.15 6.30 -14.42
C LYS A 253 6.67 7.65 -13.92
N PHE A 254 7.54 8.32 -14.66
CA PHE A 254 8.27 9.52 -14.25
C PHE A 254 8.10 10.73 -15.18
N SER A 255 7.27 10.64 -16.22
CA SER A 255 6.85 11.81 -17.00
C SER A 255 6.43 12.93 -16.07
N SER A 256 6.81 14.17 -16.40
CA SER A 256 6.60 15.41 -15.62
C SER A 256 7.27 15.50 -14.24
N GLN A 257 8.01 14.49 -13.79
CA GLN A 257 8.62 14.48 -12.45
C GLN A 257 10.10 14.88 -12.45
N ILE A 258 10.74 14.83 -13.61
CA ILE A 258 12.15 15.16 -13.76
C ILE A 258 12.26 16.41 -14.61
N MET A 259 12.79 17.47 -13.99
CA MET A 259 12.83 18.82 -14.54
C MET A 259 14.28 19.32 -14.53
N CYS A 260 14.68 20.03 -15.58
CA CYS A 260 16.01 20.64 -15.68
C CYS A 260 15.91 22.11 -16.04
N THR A 261 16.97 22.87 -15.75
CA THR A 261 17.13 24.22 -16.28
C THR A 261 17.58 24.19 -17.74
N SER A 262 17.20 25.21 -18.52
CA SER A 262 17.51 25.33 -19.95
C SER A 262 19.02 25.37 -20.26
N ASP A 263 19.84 25.75 -19.28
CA ASP A 263 21.30 25.91 -19.38
C ASP A 263 22.11 24.66 -18.99
N ILE A 264 21.46 23.49 -18.83
CA ILE A 264 22.08 22.26 -18.30
C ILE A 264 23.35 21.82 -19.05
N PHE A 265 23.44 22.05 -20.36
CA PHE A 265 24.59 21.64 -21.17
C PHE A 265 25.71 22.69 -21.22
N GLU A 266 25.39 23.95 -20.95
CA GLU A 266 26.30 25.09 -21.09
C GLU A 266 26.98 25.46 -19.76
N SER A 267 26.30 25.19 -18.65
CA SER A 267 26.79 25.57 -17.33
C SER A 267 27.95 24.71 -16.85
N LYS A 268 28.90 25.38 -16.19
CA LYS A 268 30.07 24.71 -15.59
C LYS A 268 29.75 24.05 -14.24
N THR A 269 28.62 24.40 -13.63
CA THR A 269 28.22 23.93 -12.29
C THR A 269 26.79 23.41 -12.32
N LEU A 270 26.63 22.13 -12.04
CA LEU A 270 25.35 21.42 -12.08
C LEU A 270 25.02 20.88 -10.70
N VAL A 271 23.83 21.19 -10.21
CA VAL A 271 23.25 20.62 -8.99
C VAL A 271 22.22 19.58 -9.39
N ILE A 272 22.36 18.37 -8.87
CA ILE A 272 21.37 17.29 -9.04
C ILE A 272 20.70 17.10 -7.70
N PHE A 273 19.40 17.36 -7.67
CA PHE A 273 18.59 17.27 -6.47
C PHE A 273 17.61 16.12 -6.60
N VAL A 274 17.79 15.11 -5.76
CA VAL A 274 17.02 13.87 -5.76
C VAL A 274 16.19 13.82 -4.50
N HIS A 275 14.87 13.79 -4.66
CA HIS A 275 13.94 13.86 -3.53
C HIS A 275 12.61 13.15 -3.82
N GLU A 276 11.71 13.14 -2.84
CA GLU A 276 10.33 12.69 -2.98
C GLU A 276 9.35 13.86 -2.80
N PHE A 277 8.04 13.58 -2.88
CA PHE A 277 7.02 14.58 -2.58
C PHE A 277 7.13 15.14 -1.15
N GLY A 278 6.86 16.43 -1.01
CA GLY A 278 6.67 17.06 0.29
C GLY A 278 5.43 16.49 1.02
N ASN A 279 5.26 16.84 2.28
CA ASN A 279 4.08 16.39 3.04
C ASN A 279 2.86 17.23 2.67
N LEU A 280 1.75 16.54 2.43
CA LEU A 280 0.43 17.13 2.41
C LEU A 280 -0.12 17.15 3.85
N ARG A 281 -0.43 18.34 4.36
CA ARG A 281 -1.17 18.46 5.62
C ARG A 281 -2.65 18.57 5.28
N LEU A 282 -3.43 17.61 5.76
CA LEU A 282 -4.88 17.61 5.67
C LEU A 282 -5.47 17.97 7.03
N GLU A 283 -6.44 18.87 7.05
CA GLU A 283 -7.29 19.13 8.21
C GLU A 283 -8.64 18.47 7.95
N LEU A 284 -9.11 17.64 8.87
CA LEU A 284 -10.38 16.93 8.74
C LEU A 284 -11.47 17.69 9.48
N GLU A 285 -12.70 17.68 8.95
CA GLU A 285 -13.84 18.36 9.56
C GLU A 285 -14.29 17.68 10.87
N SER A 286 -14.26 16.34 10.94
CA SER A 286 -14.51 15.61 12.18
C SER A 286 -13.76 14.27 12.23
N SER A 287 -13.67 13.62 13.41
CA SER A 287 -13.10 12.27 13.51
C SER A 287 -14.04 11.18 12.98
N THR A 288 -15.32 11.51 12.77
CA THR A 288 -16.37 10.59 12.34
C THR A 288 -16.67 10.67 10.85
N THR A 289 -16.36 11.81 10.22
CA THR A 289 -16.50 12.06 8.79
C THR A 289 -15.12 12.40 8.23
N CYS A 290 -14.59 11.57 7.33
CA CYS A 290 -13.27 11.77 6.71
C CYS A 290 -13.27 12.89 5.66
N ASP A 291 -14.05 13.94 5.86
CA ASP A 291 -14.15 15.07 4.94
C ASP A 291 -12.96 16.00 5.13
N VAL A 292 -12.28 16.29 4.01
CA VAL A 292 -11.07 17.12 3.99
C VAL A 292 -11.44 18.59 3.89
N HIS A 293 -11.03 19.38 4.87
CA HIS A 293 -11.18 20.83 4.84
C HIS A 293 -10.15 21.44 3.87
N LEU A 294 -10.55 21.59 2.60
CA LEU A 294 -9.66 22.01 1.51
C LEU A 294 -8.96 23.35 1.77
N GLU A 295 -9.66 24.35 2.34
CA GLU A 295 -9.09 25.68 2.57
C GLU A 295 -7.94 25.73 3.58
N ARG A 296 -7.89 24.77 4.51
CA ARG A 296 -6.88 24.69 5.57
C ARG A 296 -5.83 23.62 5.30
N SER A 297 -6.03 22.84 4.25
CA SER A 297 -5.09 21.83 3.80
C SER A 297 -4.03 22.49 2.92
N TYR A 298 -2.75 22.23 3.19
CA TYR A 298 -1.65 22.85 2.44
C TYR A 298 -0.51 21.89 2.16
N LEU A 299 0.13 22.10 1.00
CA LEU A 299 1.32 21.39 0.57
C LEU A 299 2.57 22.06 1.15
N ILE A 300 3.39 21.30 1.87
CA ILE A 300 4.67 21.77 2.38
C ILE A 300 5.77 21.32 1.41
N ASP A 301 6.17 22.22 0.51
CA ASP A 301 7.23 21.97 -0.46
C ASP A 301 8.54 22.68 -0.07
N PHE A 302 9.48 21.91 0.47
CA PHE A 302 10.79 22.40 0.89
C PHE A 302 11.76 22.66 -0.27
N SER A 303 11.49 22.11 -1.45
CA SER A 303 12.38 22.28 -2.60
C SER A 303 12.44 23.74 -3.07
N LYS A 304 11.39 24.54 -2.83
CA LYS A 304 11.32 25.95 -3.23
C LYS A 304 12.51 26.77 -2.73
N GLU A 305 12.93 26.58 -1.49
CA GLU A 305 14.08 27.29 -0.90
C GLU A 305 15.40 26.86 -1.54
N LEU A 306 15.53 25.56 -1.86
CA LEU A 306 16.73 25.00 -2.50
C LEU A 306 16.83 25.46 -3.96
N VAL A 307 15.74 25.37 -4.73
CA VAL A 307 15.67 25.86 -6.11
C VAL A 307 15.98 27.37 -6.16
N GLY A 308 15.40 28.15 -5.24
CA GLY A 308 15.67 29.58 -5.12
C GLY A 308 17.15 29.89 -4.84
N TRP A 309 17.79 29.12 -3.95
CA TRP A 309 19.22 29.24 -3.70
C TRP A 309 20.07 28.91 -4.93
N VAL A 310 19.81 27.76 -5.58
CA VAL A 310 20.58 27.30 -6.75
C VAL A 310 20.52 28.33 -7.89
N LYS A 311 19.33 28.92 -8.12
CA LYS A 311 19.15 30.00 -9.10
C LYS A 311 19.86 31.30 -8.68
N SER A 312 19.85 31.66 -7.40
CA SER A 312 20.54 32.88 -6.92
C SER A 312 22.06 32.83 -7.12
N GLU A 313 22.65 31.63 -7.10
CA GLU A 313 24.06 31.39 -7.36
C GLU A 313 24.38 31.21 -8.87
N GLY A 314 23.35 31.13 -9.72
CA GLY A 314 23.49 30.92 -11.16
C GLY A 314 23.98 29.52 -11.53
N TYR A 315 23.69 28.50 -10.73
CA TYR A 315 23.99 27.10 -11.09
C TYR A 315 22.83 26.47 -11.87
N SER A 316 23.14 25.47 -12.69
CA SER A 316 22.10 24.66 -13.33
C SER A 316 21.53 23.65 -12.35
N LEU A 317 20.24 23.34 -12.50
CA LEU A 317 19.53 22.41 -11.62
C LEU A 317 18.93 21.27 -12.45
N LEU A 318 19.13 20.05 -11.96
CA LEU A 318 18.38 18.86 -12.34
C LEU A 318 17.59 18.38 -11.11
N ASP A 319 16.28 18.61 -11.13
CA ASP A 319 15.32 18.22 -10.09
C ASP A 319 14.73 16.86 -10.46
N ALA A 320 14.99 15.83 -9.65
CA ALA A 320 14.54 14.47 -9.88
C ALA A 320 13.66 14.00 -8.72
N ASN A 321 12.35 14.00 -8.94
CA ASN A 321 11.38 13.43 -8.01
C ASN A 321 11.19 11.93 -8.29
N LEU A 322 11.56 11.09 -7.32
CA LEU A 322 11.61 9.62 -7.50
C LEU A 322 10.33 8.89 -7.07
N TYR A 323 9.20 9.58 -6.84
CA TYR A 323 7.95 8.95 -6.42
C TYR A 323 7.10 8.49 -7.63
N PRO A 324 7.12 7.20 -8.00
CA PRO A 324 6.54 6.73 -9.25
C PRO A 324 5.03 7.00 -9.33
N LYS A 325 4.49 7.16 -10.55
CA LYS A 325 3.04 7.08 -10.75
C LYS A 325 2.58 5.64 -10.45
N PRO A 326 1.44 5.44 -9.75
CA PRO A 326 0.85 4.12 -9.63
C PRO A 326 0.52 3.63 -11.04
N SER A 327 0.99 2.44 -11.43
CA SER A 327 0.68 1.92 -12.76
C SER A 327 -0.77 1.47 -12.80
N THR A 328 -1.54 2.00 -13.75
CA THR A 328 -2.93 1.60 -14.00
C THR A 328 -3.04 0.24 -14.68
N THR A 329 -1.93 -0.27 -15.25
CA THR A 329 -1.90 -1.54 -15.97
C THR A 329 -1.20 -2.63 -15.13
N PRO A 330 -1.92 -3.62 -14.59
CA PRO A 330 -1.29 -4.81 -14.04
C PRO A 330 -0.66 -5.59 -15.20
N THR A 331 0.67 -5.48 -15.36
CA THR A 331 1.40 -6.28 -16.34
C THR A 331 1.62 -7.69 -15.76
N PRO A 332 1.00 -8.75 -16.32
CA PRO A 332 0.87 -10.03 -15.61
C PRO A 332 2.16 -10.84 -15.40
N ASN A 333 3.32 -10.42 -15.91
CA ASN A 333 4.48 -11.31 -16.06
C ASN A 333 5.86 -10.68 -15.84
N LEU A 334 5.96 -9.50 -15.24
CA LEU A 334 7.25 -8.87 -14.94
C LEU A 334 7.51 -8.85 -13.44
N ARG A 335 8.67 -9.38 -13.03
CA ARG A 335 9.20 -9.30 -11.67
C ARG A 335 9.05 -7.85 -11.20
N HIS A 336 8.19 -7.60 -10.21
CA HIS A 336 7.98 -6.26 -9.67
C HIS A 336 9.31 -5.73 -9.14
N LYS A 337 9.98 -4.87 -9.93
CA LYS A 337 11.17 -4.15 -9.47
C LYS A 337 10.76 -3.32 -8.26
N THR A 338 11.55 -3.39 -7.21
CA THR A 338 11.32 -2.58 -6.00
C THR A 338 11.41 -1.09 -6.37
N MET A 339 10.71 -0.23 -5.63
CA MET A 339 10.74 1.24 -5.84
C MET A 339 12.17 1.78 -5.89
N GLU A 340 13.05 1.21 -5.08
CA GLU A 340 14.46 1.55 -4.99
C GLU A 340 15.24 1.19 -6.28
N GLU A 341 14.97 0.03 -6.88
CA GLU A 341 15.61 -0.38 -8.14
C GLU A 341 15.20 0.50 -9.31
N VAL A 342 13.94 0.93 -9.33
CA VAL A 342 13.43 1.85 -10.37
C VAL A 342 14.05 3.23 -10.21
N GLY A 343 14.10 3.78 -8.99
CA GLY A 343 14.76 5.07 -8.72
C GLY A 343 16.25 5.05 -9.09
N ARG A 344 16.94 3.93 -8.84
CA ARG A 344 18.33 3.72 -9.27
C ARG A 344 18.46 3.74 -10.80
N ASP A 345 17.61 3.02 -11.51
CA ASP A 345 17.68 2.93 -12.98
C ASP A 345 17.46 4.32 -13.62
N VAL A 346 16.57 5.14 -13.05
CA VAL A 346 16.34 6.55 -13.44
C VAL A 346 17.60 7.41 -13.22
N LEU A 347 18.23 7.35 -12.05
CA LEU A 347 19.43 8.16 -11.80
C LEU A 347 20.61 7.77 -12.70
N VAL A 348 20.79 6.48 -12.97
CA VAL A 348 21.82 6.01 -13.92
C VAL A 348 21.53 6.54 -15.33
N TYR A 349 20.26 6.52 -15.76
CA TYR A 349 19.85 7.08 -17.05
C TYR A 349 20.15 8.58 -17.13
N LEU A 350 19.81 9.36 -16.10
CA LEU A 350 20.10 10.79 -16.04
C LEU A 350 21.59 11.08 -16.06
N TRP A 351 22.38 10.28 -15.32
CA TRP A 351 23.82 10.43 -15.29
C TRP A 351 24.46 10.20 -16.66
N ASP A 352 24.15 9.07 -17.30
CA ASP A 352 24.79 8.65 -18.54
C ASP A 352 24.37 9.54 -19.73
N ASN A 353 23.12 10.01 -19.79
CA ASN A 353 22.59 10.74 -20.95
C ASN A 353 22.61 12.28 -20.82
N TYR A 354 22.55 12.83 -19.60
CA TYR A 354 22.49 14.29 -19.43
C TYR A 354 23.73 14.81 -18.72
N VAL A 355 24.09 14.23 -17.57
CA VAL A 355 25.18 14.75 -16.73
C VAL A 355 26.53 14.52 -17.39
N GLN A 356 26.79 13.33 -17.91
CA GLN A 356 28.06 13.01 -18.56
C GLN A 356 28.25 13.75 -19.88
N LEU A 357 27.17 14.11 -20.57
CA LEU A 357 27.22 14.89 -21.81
C LEU A 357 27.24 16.41 -21.55
N SER A 358 26.95 16.85 -20.32
CA SER A 358 27.04 18.26 -19.95
C SER A 358 28.50 18.75 -19.93
N GLY A 359 28.70 20.04 -20.20
CA GLY A 359 29.99 20.72 -20.02
C GLY A 359 30.37 20.97 -18.55
N ALA A 360 29.64 20.38 -17.59
CA ALA A 360 29.81 20.67 -16.17
C ALA A 360 31.11 20.08 -15.62
N GLU A 361 32.02 20.95 -15.17
CA GLU A 361 33.24 20.57 -14.48
C GLU A 361 33.01 20.29 -12.98
N ARG A 362 31.92 20.82 -12.43
CA ARG A 362 31.56 20.76 -11.01
C ARG A 362 30.13 20.26 -10.85
N VAL A 363 29.98 19.01 -10.40
CA VAL A 363 28.67 18.41 -10.11
C VAL A 363 28.46 18.32 -8.60
N ILE A 364 27.28 18.71 -8.13
CA ILE A 364 26.85 18.62 -6.72
C ILE A 364 25.65 17.68 -6.66
N LEU A 365 25.73 16.64 -5.84
CA LEU A 365 24.65 15.68 -5.65
C LEU A 365 23.97 15.93 -4.30
N ILE A 366 22.65 16.11 -4.29
CA ILE A 366 21.87 16.32 -3.07
C ILE A 366 20.75 15.28 -3.03
N GLY A 367 20.78 14.39 -2.05
CA GLY A 367 19.72 13.42 -1.78
C GLY A 367 18.94 13.78 -0.53
N HIS A 368 17.61 13.68 -0.57
CA HIS A 368 16.73 13.85 0.58
C HIS A 368 15.86 12.61 0.79
N GLY A 369 15.73 12.15 2.04
CA GLY A 369 14.90 11.02 2.43
C GLY A 369 15.26 9.75 1.64
N PRO A 370 14.27 9.06 1.04
CA PRO A 370 14.50 7.88 0.19
C PRO A 370 15.41 8.12 -1.00
N GLY A 371 15.53 9.37 -1.48
CA GLY A 371 16.44 9.74 -2.58
C GLY A 371 17.92 9.51 -2.26
N CYS A 372 18.29 9.37 -0.98
CA CYS A 372 19.67 9.11 -0.58
C CYS A 372 20.18 7.73 -1.03
N LYS A 373 19.31 6.71 -1.06
CA LYS A 373 19.71 5.34 -1.41
C LYS A 373 20.01 5.17 -2.91
N PRO A 374 19.13 5.60 -3.83
CA PRO A 374 19.44 5.60 -5.26
C PRO A 374 20.72 6.39 -5.60
N LEU A 375 21.00 7.47 -4.87
CA LEU A 375 22.23 8.25 -5.04
C LEU A 375 23.47 7.42 -4.67
N VAL A 376 23.42 6.66 -3.56
CA VAL A 376 24.51 5.74 -3.19
C VAL A 376 24.66 4.60 -4.20
N ASP A 377 23.57 4.08 -4.74
CA ASP A 377 23.64 3.05 -5.79
C ASP A 377 24.26 3.56 -7.10
N LEU A 378 24.01 4.84 -7.45
CA LEU A 378 24.68 5.51 -8.58
C LEU A 378 26.20 5.58 -8.36
N LEU A 379 26.63 5.96 -7.15
CA LEU A 379 28.06 6.00 -6.78
C LEU A 379 28.73 4.63 -6.92
N ASN A 380 27.99 3.55 -6.64
CA ASN A 380 28.49 2.18 -6.74
C ASN A 380 28.65 1.72 -8.20
N ARG A 381 27.70 2.07 -9.08
CA ARG A 381 27.73 1.64 -10.49
C ARG A 381 28.63 2.49 -11.40
N ARG A 382 28.85 3.75 -11.04
CA ARG A 382 29.57 4.75 -11.87
C ARG A 382 30.70 5.44 -11.09
N THR A 383 31.39 4.71 -10.21
CA THR A 383 32.39 5.27 -9.28
C THR A 383 33.43 6.16 -9.96
N THR A 384 34.03 5.72 -11.07
CA THR A 384 35.09 6.48 -11.76
C THR A 384 34.61 7.80 -12.36
N SER A 385 33.42 7.79 -12.98
CA SER A 385 32.84 8.98 -13.63
C SER A 385 32.38 9.98 -12.57
N VAL A 386 31.69 9.50 -11.53
CA VAL A 386 31.19 10.35 -10.45
C VAL A 386 32.34 10.94 -9.64
N THR A 387 33.39 10.19 -9.33
CA THR A 387 34.56 10.71 -8.58
C THR A 387 35.29 11.83 -9.33
N LYS A 388 35.28 11.80 -10.67
CA LYS A 388 35.92 12.83 -11.50
C LYS A 388 35.13 14.14 -11.50
N SER A 389 33.81 14.05 -11.69
CA SER A 389 32.94 15.22 -11.94
C SER A 389 32.25 15.74 -10.67
N ALA A 390 31.85 14.86 -9.75
CA ALA A 390 31.20 15.25 -8.51
C ALA A 390 32.20 15.81 -7.50
N LYS A 391 31.89 16.99 -6.96
CA LYS A 391 32.72 17.68 -5.97
C LYS A 391 32.14 17.60 -4.56
N ALA A 392 30.82 17.62 -4.44
CA ALA A 392 30.11 17.53 -3.16
C ALA A 392 28.93 16.55 -3.25
N ILE A 393 28.75 15.74 -2.22
CA ILE A 393 27.62 14.82 -2.03
C ILE A 393 26.95 15.16 -0.72
N ILE A 394 25.68 15.57 -0.75
CA ILE A 394 24.90 15.91 0.44
C ILE A 394 23.77 14.90 0.57
N GLN A 395 23.63 14.31 1.76
CA GLN A 395 22.55 13.36 2.05
C GLN A 395 21.80 13.81 3.30
N VAL A 396 20.50 14.03 3.16
CA VAL A 396 19.60 14.38 4.26
C VAL A 396 18.69 13.19 4.54
N VAL A 397 19.14 12.31 5.44
CA VAL A 397 18.56 10.95 5.60
C VAL A 397 17.30 10.95 6.47
N GLY A 398 17.16 11.92 7.37
CA GLY A 398 16.01 11.97 8.28
C GLY A 398 16.01 10.79 9.26
N SER A 399 14.90 10.07 9.37
CA SER A 399 14.74 8.91 10.28
C SER A 399 14.99 7.55 9.61
N GLN A 400 15.41 7.55 8.35
CA GLN A 400 15.56 6.33 7.57
C GLN A 400 16.90 5.64 7.84
N ARG A 401 16.97 4.33 7.53
CA ARG A 401 18.24 3.61 7.65
C ARG A 401 19.28 4.24 6.73
N MET A 402 20.46 4.51 7.30
CA MET A 402 21.58 5.07 6.55
C MET A 402 21.95 4.15 5.38
N PRO A 403 22.02 4.67 4.15
CA PRO A 403 22.59 3.90 3.06
C PRO A 403 24.08 3.68 3.35
N SER A 404 24.51 2.43 3.27
CA SER A 404 25.92 2.05 3.46
C SER A 404 26.62 2.05 2.11
N TYR A 405 27.69 2.83 1.97
CA TYR A 405 28.60 2.69 0.83
C TYR A 405 29.35 1.34 0.95
N PRO A 406 29.20 0.41 -0.01
CA PRO A 406 29.85 -0.91 0.03
C PRO A 406 31.39 -0.79 -0.01
N SER A 407 32.05 -1.80 0.55
CA SER A 407 33.48 -1.77 0.90
C SER A 407 34.41 -2.22 -0.23
N ASP A 408 33.89 -2.49 -1.43
CA ASP A 408 34.61 -3.29 -2.45
C ASP A 408 35.49 -2.47 -3.40
N VAL A 409 35.55 -1.14 -3.24
CA VAL A 409 36.40 -0.24 -4.05
C VAL A 409 37.26 0.62 -3.11
N ASP A 410 38.41 0.08 -2.69
CA ASP A 410 39.29 0.69 -1.67
C ASP A 410 39.76 2.12 -2.00
N ASP A 411 39.84 2.51 -3.28
CA ASP A 411 40.35 3.81 -3.71
C ASP A 411 39.35 4.98 -3.61
N ALA A 412 38.03 4.72 -3.64
CA ALA A 412 37.00 5.78 -3.68
C ALA A 412 36.54 6.24 -2.29
N ARG A 413 36.86 5.48 -1.26
CA ARG A 413 36.41 5.71 0.12
C ARG A 413 37.00 6.97 0.78
N PRO A 414 38.31 7.29 0.63
CA PRO A 414 38.87 8.54 1.17
C PRO A 414 38.27 9.78 0.51
N TRP A 415 37.99 9.70 -0.81
CA TRP A 415 37.32 10.77 -1.53
C TRP A 415 35.90 10.97 -1.03
N TYR A 416 35.12 9.89 -0.90
CA TYR A 416 33.75 9.97 -0.41
C TYR A 416 33.71 10.56 1.01
N GLN A 417 34.62 10.16 1.91
CA GLN A 417 34.69 10.72 3.26
C GLN A 417 34.96 12.22 3.29
N LYS A 418 35.78 12.74 2.37
CA LYS A 418 36.10 14.17 2.30
C LYS A 418 35.00 14.99 1.62
N SER A 419 34.34 14.41 0.62
CA SER A 419 33.41 15.09 -0.27
C SER A 419 31.93 14.87 0.11
N SER A 420 31.62 14.06 1.12
CA SER A 420 30.26 13.78 1.56
C SER A 420 29.89 14.46 2.88
N LEU A 421 28.71 15.09 2.88
CA LEU A 421 28.04 15.67 4.02
C LEU A 421 26.75 14.90 4.29
N VAL A 422 26.63 14.29 5.46
CA VAL A 422 25.44 13.53 5.86
C VAL A 422 24.77 14.20 7.04
N ILE A 423 23.50 14.54 6.87
CA ILE A 423 22.71 15.30 7.81
C ILE A 423 21.68 14.38 8.44
N VAL A 424 21.70 14.32 9.77
CA VAL A 424 20.82 13.45 10.56
C VAL A 424 20.20 14.18 11.74
N PRO A 425 18.99 13.76 12.16
CA PRO A 425 18.42 14.22 13.41
C PRO A 425 19.25 13.72 14.59
N GLN A 426 19.34 14.53 15.67
CA GLN A 426 20.03 14.12 16.90
C GLN A 426 19.46 12.82 17.51
N SER A 427 18.16 12.56 17.33
CA SER A 427 17.47 11.35 17.79
C SER A 427 17.72 10.11 16.94
N HIS A 428 18.56 10.19 15.90
CA HIS A 428 18.78 9.07 15.00
C HIS A 428 19.49 7.89 15.71
N PRO A 429 19.10 6.62 15.46
CA PRO A 429 19.73 5.45 16.09
C PRO A 429 21.25 5.37 15.90
N VAL A 430 21.76 5.96 14.82
CA VAL A 430 23.19 5.99 14.49
C VAL A 430 24.02 6.89 15.44
N MET A 431 23.36 7.80 16.17
CA MET A 431 23.97 8.65 17.20
C MET A 431 23.85 8.07 18.61
N GLY A 432 23.37 6.82 18.75
CA GLY A 432 23.25 6.14 20.04
C GLY A 432 24.61 5.77 20.67
N PRO A 433 24.67 5.58 22.00
CA PRO A 433 25.91 5.36 22.75
C PRO A 433 26.65 4.05 22.42
N HIS A 434 26.05 3.15 21.63
CA HIS A 434 26.58 1.82 21.33
C HIS A 434 27.35 1.70 20.00
N ILE A 435 27.51 2.79 19.24
CA ILE A 435 28.09 2.72 17.89
C ILE A 435 29.56 3.14 17.90
N LYS A 436 30.41 2.32 17.26
CA LYS A 436 31.86 2.56 17.21
C LYS A 436 32.17 3.73 16.26
N PRO A 437 33.12 4.62 16.60
CA PRO A 437 33.55 5.73 15.73
C PRO A 437 34.02 5.31 14.32
N LYS A 438 34.48 4.06 14.18
CA LYS A 438 34.88 3.47 12.88
C LYS A 438 33.69 3.26 11.93
N ASP A 439 32.49 3.05 12.45
CA ASP A 439 31.29 2.83 11.66
C ASP A 439 30.68 4.16 11.21
N ILE A 440 30.79 5.21 12.03
CA ILE A 440 30.41 6.60 11.68
C ILE A 440 31.24 7.12 10.49
N ARG A 441 32.55 6.87 10.49
CA ARG A 441 33.43 7.25 9.37
C ARG A 441 33.08 6.55 8.05
N ARG A 442 32.28 5.49 8.04
CA ARG A 442 31.84 4.83 6.79
C ARG A 442 30.82 5.67 6.02
N HIS A 443 30.12 6.58 6.70
CA HIS A 443 29.01 7.32 6.13
C HIS A 443 29.38 8.74 5.67
N GLY A 444 30.56 9.26 5.99
CA GLY A 444 31.00 10.61 5.59
C GLY A 444 31.12 11.59 6.77
N VAL A 445 31.14 12.90 6.47
CA VAL A 445 31.09 13.95 7.50
C VAL A 445 29.67 14.10 7.99
N MET A 446 29.40 13.69 9.24
CA MET A 446 28.06 13.74 9.81
C MET A 446 27.82 15.03 10.58
N VAL A 447 26.70 15.71 10.30
CA VAL A 447 26.24 16.90 11.02
C VAL A 447 24.90 16.61 11.68
N PRO A 448 24.85 16.51 13.02
CA PRO A 448 23.59 16.35 13.73
C PRO A 448 22.83 17.69 13.83
N ILE A 449 21.53 17.67 13.53
CA ILE A 449 20.64 18.83 13.69
C ILE A 449 19.52 18.46 14.67
N ASP A 450 19.19 19.41 15.54
CA ASP A 450 18.07 19.32 16.47
C ASP A 450 16.73 19.61 15.74
N GLU A 451 16.30 18.66 14.91
CA GLU A 451 14.99 18.64 14.27
C GLU A 451 14.66 17.20 13.85
N THR A 452 13.52 16.68 14.30
CA THR A 452 13.13 15.29 14.01
C THR A 452 12.28 15.18 12.75
N ARG A 453 11.61 16.26 12.32
CA ARG A 453 10.77 16.25 11.12
C ARG A 453 11.63 16.38 9.86
N GLN A 454 11.59 15.37 9.00
CA GLN A 454 12.43 15.28 7.78
C GLN A 454 12.35 16.51 6.85
N ILE A 455 11.17 17.15 6.78
CA ILE A 455 10.94 18.34 5.95
C ILE A 455 11.56 19.59 6.55
N LYS A 456 11.47 19.76 7.88
CA LYS A 456 12.11 20.90 8.55
C LYS A 456 13.62 20.72 8.65
N LEU A 457 14.09 19.46 8.64
CA LEU A 457 15.50 19.12 8.70
C LEU A 457 16.28 19.75 7.55
N ILE A 458 15.79 19.67 6.31
CA ILE A 458 16.50 20.25 5.15
C ILE A 458 16.48 21.77 5.15
N THR A 459 15.36 22.41 5.50
CA THR A 459 15.29 23.87 5.66
C THR A 459 16.29 24.36 6.72
N ARG A 460 16.36 23.68 7.87
CA ARG A 460 17.30 24.02 8.94
C ARG A 460 18.75 23.66 8.61
N ALA A 461 18.95 22.66 7.76
CA ALA A 461 20.25 22.26 7.24
C ALA A 461 20.78 23.14 6.12
N LEU A 462 19.91 23.87 5.41
CA LEU A 462 20.27 24.61 4.21
C LEU A 462 21.47 25.57 4.41
N PRO A 463 21.60 26.32 5.53
CA PRO A 463 22.79 27.15 5.76
C PRO A 463 24.09 26.34 5.83
N ALA A 464 24.07 25.18 6.50
CA ALA A 464 25.23 24.29 6.60
C ALA A 464 25.59 23.67 5.23
N ILE A 465 24.56 23.33 4.43
CA ILE A 465 24.75 22.85 3.06
C ILE A 465 25.41 23.92 2.19
N LYS A 466 24.93 25.18 2.27
CA LYS A 466 25.50 26.31 1.52
C LYS A 466 26.97 26.51 1.85
N GLN A 467 27.32 26.54 3.14
CA GLN A 467 28.69 26.71 3.59
C GLN A 467 29.60 25.58 3.06
N PHE A 468 29.18 24.33 3.23
CA PHE A 468 29.95 23.18 2.76
C PHE A 468 30.17 23.20 1.24
N VAL A 469 29.14 23.55 0.47
CA VAL A 469 29.24 23.67 -0.99
C VAL A 469 30.21 24.78 -1.38
N GLN A 470 30.13 25.95 -0.74
CA GLN A 470 31.05 27.07 -1.01
C GLN A 470 32.50 26.72 -0.68
N GLU A 471 32.76 26.11 0.48
CA GLU A 471 34.10 25.65 0.88
C GLU A 471 34.65 24.62 -0.12
N THR A 472 33.81 23.69 -0.55
CA THR A 472 34.20 22.66 -1.52
C THR A 472 34.48 23.27 -2.90
N LEU A 473 33.61 24.16 -3.40
CA LEU A 473 33.79 24.83 -4.68
C LEU A 473 35.01 25.76 -4.69
N SER A 474 35.34 26.39 -3.55
CA SER A 474 36.55 27.22 -3.41
C SER A 474 37.84 26.40 -3.52
N SER A 475 37.80 25.13 -3.12
CA SER A 475 38.91 24.19 -3.23
C SER A 475 39.13 23.69 -4.67
N PHE A 476 38.16 23.90 -5.56
CA PHE A 476 38.21 23.52 -6.98
C PHE A 476 37.82 24.72 -7.87
N PRO A 477 38.69 25.75 -7.96
CA PRO A 477 38.42 26.93 -8.77
C PRO A 477 38.33 26.55 -10.26
N LEU A 478 37.36 27.14 -10.97
CA LEU A 478 37.27 27.01 -12.42
C LEU A 478 38.52 27.65 -13.03
N ALA A 479 39.16 26.95 -13.98
CA ALA A 479 40.28 27.54 -14.69
C ALA A 479 39.79 28.76 -15.48
N ASN A 480 40.25 29.96 -15.09
CA ASN A 480 40.09 31.15 -15.91
C ASN A 480 40.87 30.93 -17.21
N ARG A 481 40.19 30.53 -18.28
CA ARG A 481 40.68 30.70 -19.66
C ARG A 481 40.55 32.17 -20.05
N THR A 482 41.18 33.06 -19.29
CA THR A 482 41.43 34.46 -19.64
C THR A 482 42.89 34.72 -19.37
N ASN A 483 43.71 34.24 -20.30
CA ASN A 483 45.11 34.61 -20.61
C ASN A 483 45.82 33.37 -21.17
N ARG A 484 45.65 33.15 -22.47
CA ARG A 484 46.77 32.72 -23.31
C ARG A 484 46.98 33.82 -24.35
N PRO A 485 48.21 34.35 -24.47
CA PRO A 485 48.53 35.40 -25.44
C PRO A 485 48.34 34.93 -26.88
#